data_AF-A0A7V3RRY1-F1
#
_entry.id   AF-A0A7V3RRY1-F1
#
_cell.length_a   1.000
_cell.length_b   1.000
_cell.length_c   1.000
_cell.angle_alpha   90.00
_cell.angle_beta   90.00
_cell.angle_gamma   90.00
#
_symmetry.space_group_name_H-M   'P 1'
#
loop_
_entity.id
_entity.type
_entity.pdbx_description
1 polymer ?
#
loop_
_entity_poly.entity_id
_entity_poly.type
_entity_poly.pdbx_seq_one_letter_code
_entity_poly.pdbx_strand_id
1 'polypeptide(L)'
;MNAPAPPSPSPVPTLAELPLPVRLTLALFLLSVGLGYISALVQLHFQHASPGALLPSPEDVVRVFHGAVGEKPQSKIEQLLPEDYQGKKMNGQGQMTAAFFKRSEDYNNAIAERARQLAQKQGLKKPDKAIKEAAKAEIDQERNGERLAMIAWVRNGAKEEEYTEDNFPLPPDLAHLPITRKMLVEQNGQPVEPRAVKIQTLFRERCATCHQDGGEAQHFPLTNFAEIKKYVSVKTSAGMSLEKLAQTTHVHLLSFSMLYGLTGLILAFSNYPRWVRTVLCPLPLLAQVVDISFWWLARLPEPQGPMFARCIVYSGAGVAVGLLLHIVLSLFNLFRVKGWLILVLLFAAAGYAGYEAKIRVIDPFIAQEKSASTEEK
;
A
#
# COMPACT_ATOMS: atom_id res chain seq x y z
N MET A 1 -15.32 -8.26 -75.41
CA MET A 1 -14.10 -7.74 -74.76
C MET A 1 -14.14 -8.19 -73.31
N ASN A 2 -13.30 -9.14 -72.92
CA ASN A 2 -13.23 -9.61 -71.54
C ASN A 2 -12.43 -8.60 -70.71
N ALA A 3 -13.01 -8.10 -69.62
CA ALA A 3 -12.32 -7.22 -68.70
C ALA A 3 -11.08 -7.94 -68.11
N PRO A 4 -9.93 -7.25 -67.93
CA PRO A 4 -8.76 -7.84 -67.30
C PRO A 4 -9.09 -8.26 -65.87
N ALA A 5 -8.62 -9.45 -65.48
CA ALA A 5 -8.78 -9.95 -64.12
C ALA A 5 -8.16 -8.97 -63.10
N PRO A 6 -8.78 -8.77 -61.93
CA PRO A 6 -8.24 -7.87 -60.92
C PRO A 6 -6.84 -8.36 -60.49
N PRO A 7 -5.89 -7.43 -60.23
CA PRO A 7 -4.57 -7.80 -59.79
C PRO A 7 -4.66 -8.59 -58.48
N SER A 8 -4.00 -9.75 -58.42
CA SER A 8 -3.87 -10.52 -57.20
C SER A 8 -3.19 -9.67 -56.11
N PRO A 9 -3.72 -9.66 -54.88
CA PRO A 9 -3.21 -8.78 -53.82
C PRO A 9 -1.74 -9.10 -53.54
N SER A 10 -0.92 -8.06 -53.45
CA SER A 10 0.49 -8.19 -53.05
C SER A 10 0.57 -8.87 -51.67
N PRO A 11 1.49 -9.84 -51.48
CA PRO A 11 1.65 -10.50 -50.19
C PRO A 11 2.03 -9.47 -49.12
N VAL A 12 1.36 -9.53 -47.96
CA VAL A 12 1.70 -8.70 -46.81
C VAL A 12 3.09 -9.11 -46.32
N PRO A 13 4.06 -8.18 -46.25
CA PRO A 13 5.43 -8.52 -45.84
C PRO A 13 5.44 -9.02 -44.39
N THR A 14 6.23 -10.06 -44.14
CA THR A 14 6.43 -10.62 -42.80
C THR A 14 7.50 -9.85 -42.04
N LEU A 15 7.53 -9.96 -40.70
CA LEU A 15 8.50 -9.23 -39.85
C LEU A 15 9.97 -9.37 -40.31
N ALA A 16 10.36 -10.56 -40.79
CA ALA A 16 11.71 -10.85 -41.26
C ALA A 16 12.09 -10.14 -42.58
N GLU A 17 11.09 -9.73 -43.37
CA GLU A 17 11.24 -9.11 -44.68
C GLU A 17 11.30 -7.57 -44.60
N LEU A 18 11.07 -7.01 -43.42
CA LEU A 18 11.12 -5.56 -43.20
C LEU A 18 12.55 -5.00 -43.35
N PRO A 19 12.70 -3.74 -43.79
CA PRO A 19 13.99 -3.06 -43.84
C PRO A 19 14.69 -3.07 -42.48
N LEU A 20 16.03 -3.15 -42.48
CA LEU A 20 16.82 -3.20 -41.25
C LEU A 20 16.48 -2.07 -40.25
N PRO A 21 16.31 -0.79 -40.68
CA PRO A 21 15.95 0.28 -39.74
C PRO A 21 14.66 -0.01 -38.98
N VAL A 22 13.61 -0.48 -39.68
CA VAL A 22 12.32 -0.83 -39.07
C VAL A 22 12.49 -1.95 -38.06
N ARG A 23 13.25 -2.99 -38.42
CA ARG A 23 13.46 -4.13 -37.52
C ARG A 23 14.23 -3.76 -36.25
N LEU A 24 15.24 -2.90 -36.37
CA LEU A 24 15.99 -2.39 -35.21
C LEU A 24 15.09 -1.52 -34.32
N THR A 25 14.27 -0.64 -34.89
CA THR A 25 13.31 0.16 -34.12
C THR A 25 12.31 -0.72 -33.38
N LEU A 26 11.73 -1.72 -34.05
CA LEU A 26 10.79 -2.65 -33.42
C LEU A 26 11.47 -3.50 -32.32
N ALA A 27 12.70 -3.95 -32.54
CA ALA A 27 13.46 -4.70 -31.54
C ALA A 27 13.75 -3.84 -30.30
N LEU A 28 14.21 -2.61 -30.47
CA LEU A 28 14.47 -1.67 -29.37
C LEU A 28 13.20 -1.30 -28.62
N PHE A 29 12.08 -1.14 -29.33
CA PHE A 29 10.76 -0.96 -28.72
C PHE A 29 10.42 -2.16 -27.83
N LEU A 30 10.47 -3.39 -28.35
CA LEU A 30 10.15 -4.61 -27.58
C LEU A 30 11.06 -4.81 -26.36
N LEU A 31 12.36 -4.54 -26.49
CA LEU A 31 13.30 -4.61 -25.37
C LEU A 31 13.01 -3.53 -24.32
N SER A 32 12.70 -2.30 -24.74
CA SER A 32 12.30 -1.22 -23.84
C SER A 32 11.02 -1.57 -23.07
N VAL A 33 10.04 -2.19 -23.75
CA VAL A 33 8.80 -2.69 -23.12
C VAL A 33 9.12 -3.73 -22.04
N GLY A 34 10.03 -4.68 -22.33
CA GLY A 34 10.46 -5.69 -21.36
C GLY A 34 11.15 -5.07 -20.13
N LEU A 35 12.05 -4.11 -20.32
CA LEU A 35 12.70 -3.38 -19.22
C LEU A 35 11.68 -2.59 -18.39
N GLY A 36 10.74 -1.91 -19.04
CA GLY A 36 9.65 -1.19 -18.37
C GLY A 36 8.78 -2.13 -17.54
N TYR A 37 8.47 -3.33 -18.03
CA TYR A 37 7.71 -4.32 -17.30
C TYR A 37 8.47 -4.83 -16.05
N ILE A 38 9.78 -5.07 -16.16
CA ILE A 38 10.62 -5.43 -14.99
C ILE A 38 10.60 -4.30 -13.96
N SER A 39 10.71 -3.04 -14.39
CA SER A 39 10.62 -1.89 -13.48
C SER A 39 9.25 -1.81 -12.79
N ALA A 40 8.16 -2.15 -13.49
CA ALA A 40 6.83 -2.22 -12.89
C ALA A 40 6.71 -3.33 -11.84
N LEU A 41 7.35 -4.49 -12.05
CA LEU A 41 7.41 -5.56 -11.04
C LEU A 41 8.18 -5.13 -9.78
N VAL A 42 9.28 -4.39 -9.95
CA VAL A 42 10.04 -3.80 -8.83
C VAL A 42 9.18 -2.79 -8.06
N GLN A 43 8.45 -1.93 -8.77
CA GLN A 43 7.52 -1.00 -8.14
C GLN A 43 6.42 -1.74 -7.37
N LEU A 44 5.90 -2.82 -7.92
CA LEU A 44 4.85 -3.64 -7.31
C LEU A 44 5.34 -4.37 -6.04
N HIS A 45 6.61 -4.78 -6.00
CA HIS A 45 7.27 -5.26 -4.77
C HIS A 45 7.25 -4.18 -3.67
N PHE A 46 7.78 -2.99 -3.93
CA PHE A 46 7.83 -1.90 -2.94
C PHE A 46 6.46 -1.38 -2.50
N GLN A 47 5.44 -1.49 -3.35
CA GLN A 47 4.11 -0.98 -3.03
C GLN A 47 3.24 -1.97 -2.26
N HIS A 48 3.36 -3.27 -2.55
CA HIS A 48 2.34 -4.24 -2.14
C HIS A 48 2.90 -5.56 -1.59
N ALA A 49 4.20 -5.85 -1.71
CA ALA A 49 4.73 -7.11 -1.18
C ALA A 49 4.92 -7.04 0.35
N SER A 50 4.57 -8.12 1.04
CA SER A 50 4.93 -8.29 2.44
C SER A 50 6.46 -8.39 2.63
N PRO A 51 7.01 -7.95 3.78
CA PRO A 51 8.44 -8.03 4.06
C PRO A 51 9.00 -9.44 3.83
N GLY A 52 10.11 -9.55 3.10
CA GLY A 52 10.73 -10.83 2.79
C GLY A 52 10.08 -11.60 1.62
N ALA A 53 9.09 -11.04 0.92
CA ALA A 53 8.52 -11.61 -0.30
C ALA A 53 8.95 -10.81 -1.55
N LEU A 54 9.35 -11.50 -2.62
CA LEU A 54 9.76 -10.86 -3.87
C LEU A 54 8.58 -10.18 -4.60
N LEU A 55 7.40 -10.80 -4.56
CA LEU A 55 6.16 -10.30 -5.15
C LEU A 55 5.02 -10.44 -4.13
N PRO A 56 3.94 -9.65 -4.27
CA PRO A 56 2.75 -9.74 -3.43
C PRO A 56 2.16 -11.15 -3.42
N SER A 57 1.85 -11.63 -2.23
CA SER A 57 1.07 -12.84 -2.03
C SER A 57 -0.41 -12.62 -2.41
N PRO A 58 -1.19 -13.68 -2.64
CA PRO A 58 -2.64 -13.56 -2.80
C PRO A 58 -3.30 -12.82 -1.63
N GLU A 59 -2.79 -12.98 -0.41
CA GLU A 59 -3.26 -12.31 0.79
C GLU A 59 -2.95 -10.81 0.78
N ASP A 60 -1.78 -10.42 0.26
CA ASP A 60 -1.44 -9.00 0.07
C ASP A 60 -2.38 -8.34 -0.93
N VAL A 61 -2.71 -9.04 -2.02
CA VAL A 61 -3.65 -8.53 -3.03
C VAL A 61 -5.07 -8.44 -2.47
N VAL A 62 -5.52 -9.41 -1.67
CA VAL A 62 -6.80 -9.31 -0.92
C VAL A 62 -6.80 -8.06 -0.04
N ARG A 63 -5.74 -7.83 0.73
CA ARG A 63 -5.63 -6.64 1.59
C ARG A 63 -5.73 -5.34 0.81
N VAL A 64 -5.15 -5.27 -0.38
CA VAL A 64 -5.14 -4.07 -1.23
C VAL A 64 -6.49 -3.83 -1.91
N PHE A 65 -7.10 -4.85 -2.51
CA PHE A 65 -8.28 -4.68 -3.37
C PHE A 65 -9.61 -4.92 -2.65
N HIS A 66 -9.66 -5.86 -1.71
CA HIS A 66 -10.86 -6.16 -0.91
C HIS A 66 -10.81 -5.47 0.46
N GLY A 67 -9.63 -5.49 1.09
CA GLY A 67 -9.40 -5.07 2.47
C GLY A 67 -9.18 -6.24 3.41
N ALA A 68 -8.92 -5.94 4.69
CA ALA A 68 -8.75 -6.97 5.71
C ALA A 68 -10.06 -7.75 5.93
N VAL A 69 -10.02 -9.06 5.69
CA VAL A 69 -11.14 -10.00 5.83
C VAL A 69 -11.39 -10.23 7.33
N GLY A 70 -12.63 -10.08 7.78
CA GLY A 70 -13.00 -10.25 9.19
C GLY A 70 -12.59 -9.13 10.16
N GLU A 71 -11.90 -8.08 9.68
CA GLU A 71 -11.58 -6.89 10.47
C GLU A 71 -12.54 -5.75 10.18
N LYS A 72 -12.94 -4.99 11.20
CA LYS A 72 -13.76 -3.79 11.00
C LYS A 72 -12.94 -2.76 10.20
N PRO A 73 -13.51 -2.11 9.17
CA PRO A 73 -12.79 -1.10 8.43
C PRO A 73 -12.38 0.03 9.37
N GLN A 74 -11.09 0.38 9.34
CA GLN A 74 -10.47 1.38 10.20
C GLN A 74 -10.26 2.69 9.44
N SER A 75 -10.35 3.82 10.13
CA SER A 75 -9.95 5.10 9.53
C SER A 75 -8.42 5.20 9.44
N LYS A 76 -7.91 6.20 8.71
CA LYS A 76 -6.45 6.40 8.63
C LYS A 76 -5.86 6.74 10.00
N ILE A 77 -6.55 7.54 10.82
CA ILE A 77 -6.10 7.84 12.18
C ILE A 77 -6.02 6.58 13.03
N GLU A 78 -7.01 5.69 12.95
CA GLU A 78 -7.01 4.44 13.71
C GLU A 78 -5.84 3.52 13.31
N GLN A 79 -5.56 3.39 12.00
CA GLN A 79 -4.40 2.64 11.50
C GLN A 79 -3.06 3.18 12.00
N LEU A 80 -2.97 4.50 12.24
CA LEU A 80 -1.75 5.15 12.70
C LEU A 80 -1.58 5.13 14.22
N LEU A 81 -2.54 4.58 14.97
CA LEU A 81 -2.50 4.47 16.42
C LEU A 81 -2.48 3.01 16.89
N PRO A 82 -1.53 2.15 16.45
CA PRO A 82 -1.46 0.77 16.91
C PRO A 82 -1.08 0.67 18.39
N GLU A 83 -1.36 -0.50 18.99
CA GLU A 83 -1.10 -0.78 20.42
C GLU A 83 0.39 -1.08 20.71
N ASP A 84 1.13 -1.64 19.75
CA ASP A 84 2.51 -2.11 19.90
C ASP A 84 3.55 -0.97 19.74
N TYR A 85 3.49 -0.03 20.68
CA TYR A 85 4.39 1.12 20.76
C TYR A 85 5.86 0.78 21.12
N GLN A 86 6.31 -0.48 21.02
CA GLN A 86 7.64 -0.94 21.45
C GLN A 86 8.82 -0.46 20.58
N GLY A 87 8.90 0.84 20.27
CA GLY A 87 10.08 1.44 19.64
C GLY A 87 10.24 1.16 18.16
N LYS A 88 9.26 0.54 17.49
CA LYS A 88 9.29 0.29 16.04
C LYS A 88 9.59 1.56 15.26
N LYS A 89 10.66 1.53 14.46
CA LYS A 89 11.08 2.67 13.64
C LYS A 89 10.11 2.83 12.48
N MET A 90 9.91 4.08 12.06
CA MET A 90 9.07 4.44 10.93
C MET A 90 9.58 3.75 9.64
N ASN A 91 8.95 2.66 9.23
CA ASN A 91 9.23 1.96 7.97
C ASN A 91 8.54 2.63 6.76
N GLY A 92 8.36 3.95 6.80
CA GLY A 92 7.67 4.71 5.76
C GLY A 92 6.14 4.73 5.84
N GLN A 93 5.53 4.16 6.90
CA GLN A 93 4.06 4.19 7.11
C GLN A 93 3.56 5.08 8.27
N GLY A 94 4.43 5.79 8.98
CA GLY A 94 4.01 6.98 9.73
C GLY A 94 3.15 6.77 10.98
N GLN A 95 3.52 5.93 11.96
CA GLN A 95 2.69 5.77 13.19
C GLN A 95 2.74 7.00 14.11
N MET A 96 1.62 7.29 14.79
CA MET A 96 1.40 8.44 15.68
C MET A 96 1.29 8.06 17.16
N THR A 97 1.32 6.77 17.53
CA THR A 97 1.20 6.35 18.94
C THR A 97 2.23 7.03 19.85
N ALA A 98 3.44 7.30 19.35
CA ALA A 98 4.50 8.00 20.08
C ALA A 98 4.11 9.38 20.63
N ALA A 99 3.15 10.03 19.97
CA ALA A 99 2.67 11.36 20.32
C ALA A 99 1.92 11.39 21.66
N PHE A 100 1.42 10.24 22.13
CA PHE A 100 0.84 10.09 23.47
C PHE A 100 1.90 9.87 24.56
N PHE A 101 3.10 9.44 24.18
CA PHE A 101 4.16 9.03 25.12
C PHE A 101 5.41 9.90 24.94
N LYS A 102 6.53 9.31 24.50
CA LYS A 102 7.87 9.95 24.50
C LYS A 102 7.99 11.23 23.66
N ARG A 103 7.09 11.45 22.70
CA ARG A 103 7.08 12.67 21.86
C ARG A 103 6.19 13.77 22.43
N SER A 104 5.40 13.49 23.47
CA SER A 104 4.63 14.52 24.17
C SER A 104 5.54 15.33 25.09
N GLU A 105 5.44 16.66 25.03
CA GLU A 105 6.28 17.58 25.82
C GLU A 105 6.11 17.38 27.34
N ASP A 106 4.89 17.05 27.77
CA ASP A 106 4.54 16.88 29.18
C ASP A 106 4.86 15.50 29.76
N TYR A 107 5.22 14.50 28.93
CA TYR A 107 5.28 13.09 29.35
C TYR A 107 6.32 12.82 30.43
N ASN A 108 7.55 13.31 30.27
CA ASN A 108 8.60 13.12 31.29
C ASN A 108 8.26 13.85 32.60
N ASN A 109 7.64 15.01 32.50
CA ASN A 109 7.21 15.79 33.66
C ASN A 109 6.05 15.11 34.40
N ALA A 110 5.09 14.53 33.67
CA ALA A 110 3.98 13.78 34.23
C ALA A 110 4.48 12.55 35.03
N ILE A 111 5.47 11.82 34.50
CA ILE A 111 6.09 10.68 35.21
C ILE A 111 6.82 11.17 36.47
N ALA A 112 7.60 12.24 36.37
CA ALA A 112 8.35 12.78 37.51
C ALA A 112 7.40 13.24 38.63
N GLU A 113 6.29 13.89 38.28
CA GLU A 113 5.30 14.37 39.24
C GLU A 113 4.53 13.19 39.88
N ARG A 114 4.11 12.20 39.09
CA ARG A 114 3.48 10.98 39.63
C ARG A 114 4.42 10.23 40.57
N ALA A 115 5.70 10.14 40.23
CA ALA A 115 6.71 9.50 41.09
C ALA A 115 6.86 10.23 42.43
N ARG A 116 6.83 11.57 42.45
CA ARG A 116 6.84 12.35 43.70
C ARG A 116 5.60 12.09 44.54
N GLN A 117 4.43 12.06 43.92
CA GLN A 117 3.16 11.78 44.62
C GLN A 117 3.14 10.38 45.23
N LEU A 118 3.60 9.35 44.50
CA LEU A 118 3.71 7.99 45.01
C LEU A 118 4.73 7.88 46.15
N ALA A 119 5.89 8.53 46.02
CA ALA A 119 6.88 8.58 47.09
C ALA A 119 6.33 9.24 48.36
N GLN A 120 5.62 10.37 48.21
CA GLN A 120 5.00 11.06 49.34
C GLN A 120 3.94 10.20 50.04
N LYS A 121 3.11 9.47 49.28
CA LYS A 121 2.13 8.52 49.83
C LYS A 121 2.79 7.38 50.62
N GLN A 122 4.02 7.00 50.25
CA GLN A 122 4.81 5.99 50.94
C GLN A 122 5.73 6.55 52.04
N GLY A 123 5.65 7.86 52.34
CA GLY A 123 6.48 8.52 53.36
C GLY A 123 7.95 8.71 52.95
N LEU A 124 8.30 8.54 51.68
CA LEU A 124 9.65 8.64 51.16
C LEU A 124 9.94 10.07 50.66
N LYS A 125 11.12 10.61 51.01
CA LYS A 125 11.56 11.95 50.57
C LYS A 125 11.90 12.04 49.09
N LYS A 126 12.30 10.92 48.47
CA LYS A 126 12.64 10.86 47.04
C LYS A 126 12.13 9.54 46.44
N PRO A 127 11.65 9.56 45.19
CA PRO A 127 11.24 8.34 44.51
C PRO A 127 12.48 7.50 44.17
N ASP A 128 12.46 6.24 44.60
CA ASP A 128 13.44 5.23 44.21
C ASP A 128 13.15 4.70 42.79
N LYS A 129 13.90 3.68 42.36
CA LYS A 129 13.76 3.11 41.02
C LYS A 129 12.38 2.45 40.83
N ALA A 130 11.90 1.70 41.81
CA ALA A 130 10.64 0.98 41.74
C ALA A 130 9.45 1.95 41.65
N ILE A 131 9.47 3.06 42.41
CA ILE A 131 8.44 4.10 42.36
C ILE A 131 8.44 4.81 41.01
N LYS A 132 9.61 5.06 40.42
CA LYS A 132 9.68 5.66 39.07
C LYS A 132 9.12 4.72 38.01
N GLU A 133 9.38 3.43 38.11
CA GLU A 133 8.83 2.41 37.20
C GLU A 133 7.31 2.29 37.36
N ALA A 134 6.80 2.26 38.59
CA ALA A 134 5.36 2.27 38.87
C ALA A 134 4.67 3.55 38.38
N ALA A 135 5.26 4.72 38.62
CA ALA A 135 4.76 6.00 38.13
C ALA A 135 4.69 6.02 36.60
N LYS A 136 5.73 5.51 35.93
CA LYS A 136 5.73 5.37 34.48
C LYS A 136 4.61 4.46 34.02
N ALA A 137 4.40 3.31 34.65
CA ALA A 137 3.34 2.38 34.30
C ALA A 137 1.94 3.00 34.44
N GLU A 138 1.69 3.77 35.51
CA GLU A 138 0.42 4.49 35.68
C GLU A 138 0.20 5.56 34.60
N ILE A 139 1.23 6.34 34.26
CA ILE A 139 1.14 7.33 33.18
C ILE A 139 0.95 6.64 31.82
N ASP A 140 1.64 5.53 31.56
CA ASP A 140 1.47 4.77 30.33
C ASP A 140 0.02 4.27 30.17
N GLN A 141 -0.60 3.81 31.26
CA GLN A 141 -2.00 3.42 31.25
C GLN A 141 -2.93 4.59 30.93
N GLU A 142 -2.71 5.77 31.53
CA GLU A 142 -3.48 6.98 31.23
C GLU A 142 -3.34 7.41 29.77
N ARG A 143 -2.11 7.38 29.23
CA ARG A 143 -1.83 7.72 27.83
C ARG A 143 -2.41 6.73 26.84
N ASN A 144 -2.43 5.44 27.20
CA ASN A 144 -3.12 4.44 26.41
C ASN A 144 -4.65 4.65 26.44
N GLY A 145 -5.21 5.06 27.59
CA GLY A 145 -6.61 5.45 27.69
C GLY A 145 -6.97 6.64 26.81
N GLU A 146 -6.12 7.68 26.78
CA GLU A 146 -6.24 8.80 25.84
C GLU A 146 -6.27 8.33 24.37
N ARG A 147 -5.32 7.45 23.98
CA ARG A 147 -5.27 6.88 22.62
C ARG A 147 -6.55 6.13 22.27
N LEU A 148 -7.04 5.28 23.18
CA LEU A 148 -8.26 4.49 22.98
C LEU A 148 -9.51 5.37 22.92
N ALA A 149 -9.58 6.43 23.72
CA ALA A 149 -10.66 7.41 23.64
C ALA A 149 -10.71 8.11 22.26
N MET A 150 -9.55 8.47 21.70
CA MET A 150 -9.49 9.03 20.35
C MET A 150 -9.95 8.04 19.29
N ILE A 151 -9.52 6.79 19.36
CA ILE A 151 -9.98 5.73 18.45
C ILE A 151 -11.49 5.53 18.58
N ALA A 152 -12.04 5.57 19.79
CA ALA A 152 -13.47 5.43 20.01
C ALA A 152 -14.28 6.58 19.41
N TRP A 153 -13.82 7.81 19.55
CA TRP A 153 -14.46 8.98 18.92
C TRP A 153 -14.50 8.83 17.39
N VAL A 154 -13.37 8.40 16.81
CA VAL A 154 -13.25 8.11 15.37
C VAL A 154 -14.21 7.01 14.94
N ARG A 155 -14.28 5.91 15.68
CA ARG A 155 -15.20 4.79 15.41
C ARG A 155 -16.68 5.19 15.57
N ASN A 156 -16.98 6.19 16.39
CA ASN A 156 -18.32 6.74 16.58
C ASN A 156 -18.70 7.82 15.54
N GLY A 157 -17.94 7.90 14.43
CA GLY A 157 -18.22 8.77 13.30
C GLY A 157 -17.57 10.15 13.38
N ALA A 158 -16.74 10.42 14.41
CA ALA A 158 -16.01 11.67 14.59
C ALA A 158 -16.89 12.92 14.40
N LYS A 159 -17.93 13.03 15.24
CA LYS A 159 -18.92 14.12 15.12
C LYS A 159 -18.28 15.49 15.35
N GLU A 160 -18.67 16.45 14.53
CA GLU A 160 -18.11 17.81 14.56
C GLU A 160 -18.51 18.56 15.83
N GLU A 161 -19.72 18.28 16.33
CA GLU A 161 -20.27 18.85 17.56
C GLU A 161 -19.43 18.43 18.76
N GLU A 162 -19.12 17.14 18.88
CA GLU A 162 -18.29 16.59 19.97
C GLU A 162 -16.87 17.17 19.97
N TYR A 163 -16.32 17.47 18.78
CA TYR A 163 -15.05 18.17 18.66
C TYR A 163 -15.15 19.65 19.05
N THR A 164 -16.18 20.34 18.58
CA THR A 164 -16.34 21.79 18.79
C THR A 164 -16.67 22.11 20.26
N GLU A 165 -17.47 21.27 20.91
CA GLU A 165 -17.81 21.39 22.33
C GLU A 165 -16.71 20.83 23.25
N ASP A 166 -15.66 20.25 22.67
CA ASP A 166 -14.58 19.55 23.38
C ASP A 166 -15.13 18.53 24.39
N ASN A 167 -16.15 17.78 23.94
CA ASN A 167 -16.95 16.91 24.79
C ASN A 167 -17.37 15.66 24.02
N PHE A 168 -16.59 14.60 24.20
CA PHE A 168 -16.91 13.27 23.69
C PHE A 168 -17.30 12.32 24.83
N PRO A 169 -18.57 11.91 24.96
CA PRO A 169 -18.98 10.94 25.97
C PRO A 169 -18.37 9.56 25.67
N LEU A 170 -17.64 9.01 26.63
CA LEU A 170 -16.98 7.72 26.45
C LEU A 170 -18.00 6.59 26.36
N PRO A 171 -17.80 5.64 25.43
CA PRO A 171 -18.53 4.39 25.43
C PRO A 171 -18.40 3.63 26.77
N PRO A 172 -19.43 2.87 27.20
CA PRO A 172 -19.42 2.15 28.49
C PRO A 172 -18.22 1.22 28.69
N ASP A 173 -17.73 0.61 27.61
CA ASP A 173 -16.55 -0.26 27.59
C ASP A 173 -15.23 0.49 27.85
N LEU A 174 -15.19 1.81 27.67
CA LEU A 174 -14.01 2.63 27.94
C LEU A 174 -14.16 3.53 29.18
N ALA A 175 -15.36 3.55 29.79
CA ALA A 175 -15.66 4.38 30.95
C ALA A 175 -14.79 4.06 32.18
N HIS A 176 -14.20 2.87 32.26
CA HIS A 176 -13.33 2.47 33.37
C HIS A 176 -11.84 2.75 33.10
N LEU A 177 -11.47 3.13 31.87
CA LEU A 177 -10.07 3.29 31.53
C LEU A 177 -9.45 4.50 32.26
N PRO A 178 -8.21 4.37 32.75
CA PRO A 178 -7.47 5.49 33.27
C PRO A 178 -7.20 6.46 32.13
N ILE A 179 -7.49 7.73 32.34
CA ILE A 179 -7.25 8.82 31.39
C ILE A 179 -6.72 9.99 32.21
N THR A 180 -5.74 10.71 31.68
CA THR A 180 -5.21 11.88 32.36
C THR A 180 -6.32 12.87 32.64
N ARG A 181 -6.44 13.28 33.91
CA ARG A 181 -7.53 14.12 34.42
C ARG A 181 -7.74 15.41 33.60
N LYS A 182 -6.65 16.04 33.12
CA LYS A 182 -6.69 17.23 32.25
C LYS A 182 -7.54 17.01 30.98
N MET A 183 -7.56 15.77 30.48
CA MET A 183 -8.29 15.38 29.27
C MET A 183 -9.75 14.99 29.54
N LEU A 184 -10.19 14.95 30.81
CA LEU A 184 -11.59 14.70 31.14
C LEU A 184 -12.38 16.01 31.15
N VAL A 185 -13.64 15.92 30.75
CA VAL A 185 -14.63 16.99 30.95
C VAL A 185 -14.99 17.01 32.43
N GLU A 186 -14.82 18.17 33.07
CA GLU A 186 -15.11 18.35 34.50
C GLU A 186 -16.20 19.40 34.68
N GLN A 187 -17.11 19.15 35.63
CA GLN A 187 -18.06 20.12 36.15
C GLN A 187 -17.92 20.16 37.67
N ASN A 188 -17.85 21.36 38.26
CA ASN A 188 -17.63 21.56 39.70
C ASN A 188 -16.39 20.83 40.25
N GLY A 189 -15.34 20.69 39.43
CA GLY A 189 -14.07 20.05 39.81
C GLY A 189 -14.11 18.52 39.85
N GLN A 190 -15.18 17.90 39.36
CA GLN A 190 -15.32 16.44 39.23
C GLN A 190 -15.57 16.05 37.77
N PRO A 191 -15.08 14.88 37.32
CA PRO A 191 -15.46 14.34 36.01
C PRO A 191 -16.97 14.20 35.87
N VAL A 192 -17.51 14.58 34.71
CA VAL A 192 -18.94 14.42 34.40
C VAL A 192 -19.33 12.94 34.27
N GLU A 193 -20.60 12.61 34.50
CA GLU A 193 -21.17 11.28 34.26
C GLU A 193 -22.29 11.36 33.20
N PRO A 194 -22.25 10.57 32.12
CA PRO A 194 -21.20 9.61 31.76
C PRO A 194 -19.87 10.30 31.47
N ARG A 195 -18.75 9.65 31.87
CA ARG A 195 -17.39 10.19 31.66
C ARG A 195 -17.19 10.64 30.23
N ALA A 196 -16.72 11.87 30.04
CA ALA A 196 -16.43 12.44 28.74
C ALA A 196 -14.98 12.93 28.63
N VAL A 197 -14.45 12.90 27.41
CA VAL A 197 -13.08 13.31 27.06
C VAL A 197 -13.12 14.57 26.20
N LYS A 198 -12.16 15.45 26.48
CA LYS A 198 -11.87 16.67 25.73
C LYS A 198 -11.11 16.34 24.44
N ILE A 199 -11.85 15.98 23.40
CA ILE A 199 -11.26 15.47 22.15
C ILE A 199 -10.47 16.52 21.36
N GLN A 200 -10.94 17.77 21.30
CA GLN A 200 -10.20 18.86 20.65
C GLN A 200 -8.93 19.18 21.43
N THR A 201 -9.01 19.23 22.76
CA THR A 201 -7.81 19.40 23.61
C THR A 201 -6.83 18.26 23.39
N LEU A 202 -7.31 17.02 23.22
CA LEU A 202 -6.46 15.87 22.96
C LEU A 202 -5.71 15.99 21.63
N PHE A 203 -6.39 16.37 20.53
CA PHE A 203 -5.73 16.64 19.25
C PHE A 203 -4.71 17.78 19.35
N ARG A 204 -5.05 18.86 20.06
CA ARG A 204 -4.15 20.00 20.26
C ARG A 204 -2.87 19.60 21.00
N GLU A 205 -2.98 18.81 22.06
CA GLU A 205 -1.86 18.48 22.95
C GLU A 205 -1.02 17.29 22.47
N ARG A 206 -1.58 16.43 21.61
CA ARG A 206 -0.90 15.23 21.11
C ARG A 206 -0.50 15.34 19.65
N CYS A 207 -1.28 16.00 18.80
CA CYS A 207 -1.07 16.01 17.36
C CYS A 207 -0.53 17.35 16.86
N ALA A 208 -1.12 18.48 17.30
CA ALA A 208 -0.82 19.78 16.73
C ALA A 208 0.66 20.19 16.89
N THR A 209 1.37 19.73 17.93
CA THR A 209 2.81 20.00 18.13
C THR A 209 3.66 19.68 16.90
N CYS A 210 3.39 18.55 16.22
CA CYS A 210 4.11 18.15 15.01
C CYS A 210 3.42 18.60 13.72
N HIS A 211 2.10 18.78 13.74
CA HIS A 211 1.27 18.99 12.56
C HIS A 211 0.88 20.46 12.32
N GLN A 212 1.28 21.38 13.20
CA GLN A 212 1.17 22.82 12.98
C GLN A 212 2.21 23.34 11.99
N ASP A 213 2.03 24.58 11.55
CA ASP A 213 2.98 25.29 10.69
C ASP A 213 4.37 25.33 11.34
N GLY A 214 5.39 24.91 10.58
CA GLY A 214 6.78 24.80 11.07
C GLY A 214 7.11 23.51 11.82
N GLY A 215 6.14 22.60 12.02
CA GLY A 215 6.35 21.29 12.64
C GLY A 215 6.90 20.23 11.67
N GLU A 216 7.46 19.15 12.23
CA GLU A 216 8.04 18.02 11.46
C GLU A 216 7.03 17.37 10.47
N ALA A 217 5.73 17.47 10.75
CA ALA A 217 4.64 16.88 9.97
C ALA A 217 3.67 17.92 9.37
N GLN A 218 4.10 19.17 9.18
CA GLN A 218 3.30 20.28 8.66
C GLN A 218 2.58 20.00 7.32
N HIS A 219 3.09 19.08 6.49
CA HIS A 219 2.46 18.69 5.22
C HIS A 219 1.14 17.93 5.38
N PHE A 220 0.83 17.47 6.60
CA PHE A 220 -0.41 16.76 6.92
C PHE A 220 -1.09 17.45 8.10
N PRO A 221 -1.60 18.68 7.96
CA PRO A 221 -2.06 19.44 9.12
C PRO A 221 -3.23 18.75 9.83
N LEU A 222 -3.26 18.85 11.16
CA LEU A 222 -4.26 18.23 12.07
C LEU A 222 -4.69 19.22 13.17
N THR A 223 -4.75 20.50 12.83
CA THR A 223 -4.94 21.61 13.78
C THR A 223 -6.41 21.99 13.98
N ASN A 224 -7.27 21.61 13.05
CA ASN A 224 -8.71 21.89 13.09
C ASN A 224 -9.54 20.71 12.57
N PHE A 225 -10.86 20.76 12.80
CA PHE A 225 -11.76 19.67 12.42
C PHE A 225 -11.79 19.41 10.91
N ALA A 226 -11.76 20.45 10.07
CA ALA A 226 -11.82 20.29 8.61
C ALA A 226 -10.60 19.50 8.06
N GLU A 227 -9.45 19.67 8.69
CA GLU A 227 -8.25 18.88 8.41
C GLU A 227 -8.36 17.43 8.92
N ILE A 228 -8.79 17.25 10.18
CA ILE A 228 -8.95 15.95 10.83
C ILE A 228 -9.99 15.08 10.09
N LYS A 229 -11.10 15.68 9.65
CA LYS A 229 -12.22 15.02 8.94
C LYS A 229 -11.75 14.18 7.74
N LYS A 230 -10.66 14.61 7.08
CA LYS A 230 -10.06 13.92 5.93
C LYS A 230 -9.48 12.55 6.27
N TYR A 231 -9.18 12.30 7.55
CA TYR A 231 -8.46 11.10 8.01
C TYR A 231 -9.26 10.20 8.96
N VAL A 232 -10.38 10.70 9.51
CA VAL A 232 -11.25 9.97 10.46
C VAL A 232 -12.39 9.20 9.79
N SER A 233 -12.69 9.49 8.52
CA SER A 233 -13.73 8.75 7.80
C SER A 233 -13.30 7.30 7.53
N VAL A 234 -14.13 6.36 7.99
CA VAL A 234 -14.00 4.94 7.66
C VAL A 234 -14.48 4.75 6.23
N LYS A 235 -13.57 4.43 5.31
CA LYS A 235 -13.95 4.10 3.94
C LYS A 235 -14.74 2.79 3.97
N THR A 236 -15.98 2.82 3.49
CA THR A 236 -16.96 1.70 3.53
C THR A 236 -16.50 0.44 2.79
N SER A 237 -15.43 0.50 2.00
CA SER A 237 -14.68 -0.65 1.51
C SER A 237 -13.30 -0.66 2.17
N ALA A 238 -12.95 -1.74 2.86
CA ALA A 238 -11.64 -1.88 3.50
C ALA A 238 -10.47 -1.91 2.47
N GLY A 239 -10.75 -2.15 1.19
CA GLY A 239 -9.77 -2.08 0.10
C GLY A 239 -9.49 -0.66 -0.42
N MET A 240 -8.71 -0.57 -1.49
CA MET A 240 -8.34 0.67 -2.18
C MET A 240 -9.58 1.58 -2.42
N SER A 241 -9.42 2.89 -2.23
CA SER A 241 -10.53 3.83 -2.41
C SER A 241 -11.04 3.84 -3.85
N LEU A 242 -12.33 4.17 -4.04
CA LEU A 242 -12.96 4.17 -5.37
C LEU A 242 -12.26 5.13 -6.33
N GLU A 243 -11.82 6.28 -5.85
CA GLU A 243 -11.11 7.28 -6.64
C GLU A 243 -9.76 6.72 -7.12
N LYS A 244 -9.00 6.11 -6.21
CA LYS A 244 -7.71 5.51 -6.54
C LYS A 244 -7.88 4.31 -7.47
N LEU A 245 -8.93 3.49 -7.28
CA LEU A 245 -9.25 2.37 -8.16
C LEU A 245 -9.64 2.85 -9.57
N ALA A 246 -10.50 3.86 -9.67
CA ALA A 246 -10.90 4.45 -10.96
C ALA A 246 -9.73 5.10 -11.68
N GLN A 247 -8.89 5.86 -10.96
CA GLN A 247 -7.69 6.47 -11.53
C GLN A 247 -6.68 5.41 -12.02
N THR A 248 -6.43 4.37 -11.21
CA THR A 248 -5.54 3.28 -11.57
C THR A 248 -6.10 2.52 -12.79
N THR A 249 -7.41 2.22 -12.80
CA THR A 249 -8.12 1.60 -13.93
C THR A 249 -7.94 2.41 -15.20
N HIS A 250 -8.19 3.73 -15.17
CA HIS A 250 -8.06 4.59 -16.34
C HIS A 250 -6.64 4.57 -16.92
N VAL A 251 -5.62 4.75 -16.06
CA VAL A 251 -4.23 4.79 -16.49
C VAL A 251 -3.77 3.43 -17.04
N HIS A 252 -4.08 2.34 -16.34
CA HIS A 252 -3.61 1.00 -16.73
C HIS A 252 -4.37 0.48 -17.93
N LEU A 253 -5.71 0.56 -17.96
CA LEU A 253 -6.50 0.08 -19.09
C LEU A 253 -6.12 0.80 -20.38
N LEU A 254 -5.99 2.13 -20.35
CA LEU A 254 -5.64 2.91 -21.55
C LEU A 254 -4.21 2.61 -22.01
N SER A 255 -3.23 2.70 -21.10
CA SER A 255 -1.81 2.52 -21.45
C SER A 255 -1.50 1.09 -21.87
N PHE A 256 -2.06 0.09 -21.18
CA PHE A 256 -1.88 -1.32 -21.52
C PHE A 256 -2.61 -1.70 -22.80
N SER A 257 -3.78 -1.11 -23.09
CA SER A 257 -4.44 -1.34 -24.39
C SER A 257 -3.56 -0.92 -25.56
N MET A 258 -2.88 0.23 -25.43
CA MET A 258 -1.92 0.67 -26.44
C MET A 258 -0.68 -0.23 -26.49
N LEU A 259 -0.06 -0.51 -25.35
CA LEU A 259 1.16 -1.31 -25.25
C LEU A 259 0.98 -2.75 -25.74
N TYR A 260 -0.03 -3.45 -25.21
CA TYR A 260 -0.32 -4.84 -25.54
C TYR A 260 -0.91 -4.98 -26.94
N GLY A 261 -1.70 -3.99 -27.37
CA GLY A 261 -2.17 -3.91 -28.75
C GLY A 261 -1.02 -3.77 -29.75
N LEU A 262 -0.06 -2.88 -29.50
CA LEU A 262 1.10 -2.70 -30.38
C LEU A 262 2.01 -3.93 -30.41
N THR A 263 2.34 -4.52 -29.24
CA THR A 263 3.17 -5.74 -29.20
C THR A 263 2.47 -6.94 -29.84
N GLY A 264 1.16 -7.09 -29.64
CA GLY A 264 0.36 -8.14 -30.28
C GLY A 264 0.23 -7.92 -31.79
N LEU A 265 0.10 -6.68 -32.23
CA LEU A 265 0.09 -6.32 -33.64
C LEU A 265 1.42 -6.64 -34.31
N ILE A 266 2.56 -6.32 -33.67
CA ILE A 266 3.89 -6.71 -34.16
C ILE A 266 3.93 -8.23 -34.38
N LEU A 267 3.54 -9.02 -33.37
CA LEU A 267 3.50 -10.48 -33.48
C LEU A 267 2.55 -10.96 -34.59
N ALA A 268 1.47 -10.23 -34.89
CA ALA A 268 0.51 -10.61 -35.93
C ALA A 268 1.12 -10.59 -37.34
N PHE A 269 2.15 -9.77 -37.58
CA PHE A 269 2.92 -9.72 -38.84
C PHE A 269 4.03 -10.78 -38.93
N SER A 270 4.13 -11.68 -37.95
CA SER A 270 5.08 -12.79 -37.99
C SER A 270 4.70 -13.86 -39.02
N ASN A 271 5.68 -14.68 -39.40
CA ASN A 271 5.47 -15.87 -40.23
C ASN A 271 4.95 -17.10 -39.45
N TYR A 272 4.54 -16.95 -38.18
CA TYR A 272 4.00 -18.05 -37.39
C TYR A 272 2.65 -18.56 -37.94
N PRO A 273 2.29 -19.83 -37.65
CA PRO A 273 1.01 -20.40 -38.06
C PRO A 273 -0.17 -19.51 -37.64
N ARG A 274 -1.22 -19.47 -38.49
CA ARG A 274 -2.38 -18.59 -38.28
C ARG A 274 -2.99 -18.77 -36.88
N TRP A 275 -3.18 -20.01 -36.44
CA TRP A 275 -3.77 -20.30 -35.13
C TRP A 275 -2.95 -19.73 -33.96
N VAL A 276 -1.61 -19.76 -34.04
CA VAL A 276 -0.73 -19.19 -33.02
C VAL A 276 -0.96 -17.69 -32.91
N ARG A 277 -1.00 -16.99 -34.04
CA ARG A 277 -1.24 -15.54 -34.08
C ARG A 277 -2.65 -15.19 -33.62
N THR A 278 -3.66 -15.92 -34.05
CA THR A 278 -5.05 -15.68 -33.66
C THR A 278 -5.28 -15.84 -32.15
N VAL A 279 -4.56 -16.76 -31.51
CA VAL A 279 -4.68 -16.98 -30.06
C VAL A 279 -3.77 -16.03 -29.27
N LEU A 280 -2.48 -15.98 -29.60
CA LEU A 280 -1.51 -15.26 -28.79
C LEU A 280 -1.63 -13.74 -28.93
N CYS A 281 -1.82 -13.19 -30.13
CA CYS A 281 -1.84 -11.74 -30.33
C CYS A 281 -2.88 -10.99 -29.48
N PRO A 282 -4.14 -11.46 -29.36
CA PRO A 282 -5.12 -10.80 -28.49
C PRO A 282 -4.99 -11.21 -27.01
N LEU A 283 -4.21 -12.23 -26.67
CA LEU A 283 -4.22 -12.84 -25.33
C LEU A 283 -3.90 -11.82 -24.21
N PRO A 284 -2.81 -11.01 -24.27
CA PRO A 284 -2.53 -10.06 -23.19
C PRO A 284 -3.59 -8.96 -23.06
N LEU A 285 -4.21 -8.55 -24.16
CA LEU A 285 -5.31 -7.58 -24.15
C LEU A 285 -6.56 -8.14 -23.46
N LEU A 286 -6.92 -9.39 -23.78
CA LEU A 286 -8.05 -10.06 -23.13
C LEU A 286 -7.74 -10.33 -21.65
N ALA A 287 -6.54 -10.83 -21.35
CA ALA A 287 -6.12 -11.10 -19.98
C ALA A 287 -6.13 -9.84 -19.11
N GLN A 288 -5.71 -8.68 -19.63
CA GLN A 288 -5.74 -7.44 -18.84
C GLN A 288 -7.16 -6.90 -18.63
N VAL A 289 -8.10 -7.10 -19.58
CA VAL A 289 -9.51 -6.74 -19.36
C VAL A 289 -10.09 -7.58 -18.22
N VAL A 290 -9.79 -8.89 -18.23
CA VAL A 290 -10.21 -9.81 -17.17
C VAL A 290 -9.58 -9.43 -15.83
N ASP A 291 -8.27 -9.14 -15.82
CA ASP A 291 -7.53 -8.73 -14.62
C ASP A 291 -8.13 -7.48 -13.97
N ILE A 292 -8.33 -6.42 -14.76
CA ILE A 292 -8.92 -5.17 -14.29
C ILE A 292 -10.37 -5.39 -13.84
N SER A 293 -11.12 -6.28 -14.50
CA SER A 293 -12.47 -6.64 -14.05
C SER A 293 -12.43 -7.29 -12.66
N PHE A 294 -11.44 -8.14 -12.37
CA PHE A 294 -11.25 -8.71 -11.03
C PHE A 294 -10.92 -7.67 -9.98
N TRP A 295 -10.26 -6.56 -10.32
CA TRP A 295 -10.02 -5.45 -9.38
C TRP A 295 -11.33 -4.84 -8.85
N TRP A 296 -12.33 -4.71 -9.73
CA TRP A 296 -13.64 -4.20 -9.37
C TRP A 296 -14.49 -5.25 -8.65
N LEU A 297 -14.47 -6.50 -9.14
CA LEU A 297 -15.20 -7.62 -8.53
C LEU A 297 -14.66 -8.01 -7.14
N ALA A 298 -13.39 -7.73 -6.86
CA ALA A 298 -12.78 -7.91 -5.55
C ALA A 298 -13.51 -7.13 -4.44
N ARG A 299 -14.33 -6.14 -4.77
CA ARG A 299 -15.10 -5.34 -3.81
C ARG A 299 -16.45 -5.95 -3.44
N LEU A 300 -16.84 -7.06 -4.06
CA LEU A 300 -18.07 -7.77 -3.70
C LEU A 300 -18.03 -8.23 -2.23
N PRO A 301 -19.19 -8.37 -1.56
CA PRO A 301 -19.24 -8.93 -0.22
C PRO A 301 -18.56 -10.30 -0.13
N GLU A 302 -18.17 -10.67 1.09
CA GLU A 302 -17.70 -12.02 1.34
C GLU A 302 -18.81 -13.05 1.01
N PRO A 303 -18.47 -14.20 0.40
CA PRO A 303 -17.12 -14.72 0.14
C PRO A 303 -16.52 -14.37 -1.24
N GLN A 304 -17.27 -13.71 -2.13
CA GLN A 304 -16.83 -13.55 -3.53
C GLN A 304 -15.69 -12.55 -3.68
N GLY A 305 -15.70 -11.44 -2.94
CA GLY A 305 -14.68 -10.39 -3.01
C GLY A 305 -13.24 -10.91 -2.84
N PRO A 306 -12.91 -11.60 -1.72
CA PRO A 306 -11.58 -12.16 -1.50
C PRO A 306 -11.17 -13.17 -2.57
N MET A 307 -12.13 -13.95 -3.12
CA MET A 307 -11.86 -14.90 -4.19
C MET A 307 -11.41 -14.18 -5.47
N PHE A 308 -12.14 -13.14 -5.90
CA PHE A 308 -11.74 -12.34 -7.06
C PHE A 308 -10.42 -11.61 -6.84
N ALA A 309 -10.14 -11.13 -5.63
CA ALA A 309 -8.85 -10.51 -5.32
C ALA A 309 -7.68 -11.49 -5.48
N ARG A 310 -7.83 -12.75 -5.07
CA ARG A 310 -6.80 -13.79 -5.30
C ARG A 310 -6.63 -14.09 -6.78
N CYS A 311 -7.71 -14.03 -7.57
CA CYS A 311 -7.64 -14.25 -9.02
C CYS A 311 -6.73 -13.24 -9.74
N ILE A 312 -6.58 -12.02 -9.23
CA ILE A 312 -5.72 -10.96 -9.79
C ILE A 312 -4.27 -11.43 -9.95
N VAL A 313 -3.74 -12.22 -9.00
CA VAL A 313 -2.37 -12.76 -9.10
C VAL A 313 -2.23 -13.65 -10.34
N TYR A 314 -3.23 -14.49 -10.60
CA TYR A 314 -3.22 -15.44 -11.71
C TYR A 314 -3.50 -14.76 -13.06
N SER A 315 -4.45 -13.82 -13.12
CA SER A 315 -4.71 -13.05 -14.34
C SER A 315 -3.55 -12.12 -14.69
N GLY A 316 -2.93 -11.47 -13.70
CA GLY A 316 -1.70 -10.69 -13.87
C GLY A 316 -0.53 -11.55 -14.36
N ALA A 317 -0.37 -12.78 -13.85
CA ALA A 317 0.61 -13.73 -14.38
C ALA A 317 0.32 -14.11 -15.84
N GLY A 318 -0.95 -14.27 -16.21
CA GLY A 318 -1.38 -14.50 -17.59
C GLY A 318 -0.98 -13.35 -18.52
N VAL A 319 -1.17 -12.10 -18.08
CA VAL A 319 -0.69 -10.90 -18.80
C VAL A 319 0.83 -10.93 -18.94
N ALA A 320 1.56 -11.21 -17.87
CA ALA A 320 3.02 -11.25 -17.85
C ALA A 320 3.58 -12.26 -18.87
N VAL A 321 3.05 -13.49 -18.85
CA VAL A 321 3.46 -14.56 -19.76
C VAL A 321 3.11 -14.21 -21.20
N GLY A 322 1.90 -13.70 -21.44
CA GLY A 322 1.47 -13.30 -22.78
C GLY A 322 2.35 -12.18 -23.36
N LEU A 323 2.69 -11.16 -22.57
CA LEU A 323 3.61 -10.10 -22.97
C LEU A 323 5.02 -10.63 -23.24
N LEU A 324 5.53 -11.52 -22.38
CA LEU A 324 6.83 -12.16 -22.58
C LEU A 324 6.87 -12.92 -23.92
N LEU A 325 5.80 -13.67 -24.22
CA LEU A 325 5.66 -14.36 -25.50
C LEU A 325 5.62 -13.38 -26.67
N HIS A 326 4.89 -12.27 -26.57
CA HIS A 326 4.90 -11.22 -27.60
C HIS A 326 6.31 -10.71 -27.88
N ILE A 327 7.09 -10.40 -26.84
CA ILE A 327 8.44 -9.86 -26.94
C ILE A 327 9.38 -10.91 -27.56
N VAL A 328 9.47 -12.09 -26.96
CA VAL A 328 10.42 -13.13 -27.37
C VAL A 328 10.10 -13.60 -28.78
N LEU A 329 8.86 -14.01 -29.07
CA LEU A 329 8.50 -14.54 -30.39
C LEU A 329 8.67 -13.48 -31.48
N SER A 330 8.34 -12.21 -31.21
CA SER A 330 8.54 -11.14 -32.19
C SER A 330 10.03 -10.86 -32.45
N LEU A 331 10.87 -10.83 -31.40
CA LEU A 331 12.32 -10.66 -31.55
C LEU A 331 12.93 -11.78 -32.40
N PHE A 332 12.59 -13.04 -32.12
CA PHE A 332 13.05 -14.16 -32.94
C PHE A 332 12.48 -14.11 -34.36
N ASN A 333 11.29 -13.56 -34.60
CA ASN A 333 10.77 -13.43 -35.96
C ASN A 333 11.42 -12.30 -36.77
N LEU A 334 11.84 -11.21 -36.11
CA LEU A 334 12.49 -10.06 -36.75
C LEU A 334 13.83 -10.43 -37.40
N PHE A 335 14.57 -11.34 -36.79
CA PHE A 335 15.91 -11.71 -37.25
C PHE A 335 15.96 -13.14 -37.80
N ARG A 336 16.84 -13.39 -38.76
CA ARG A 336 17.10 -14.74 -39.30
C ARG A 336 18.14 -15.47 -38.44
N VAL A 337 18.53 -16.69 -38.83
CA VAL A 337 19.45 -17.59 -38.08
C VAL A 337 20.66 -16.89 -37.45
N LYS A 338 21.35 -15.99 -38.17
CA LYS A 338 22.51 -15.26 -37.61
C LYS A 338 22.13 -14.32 -36.46
N GLY A 339 20.98 -13.65 -36.53
CA GLY A 339 20.48 -12.81 -35.46
C GLY A 339 19.87 -13.60 -34.30
N TRP A 340 19.40 -14.83 -34.54
CA TRP A 340 19.00 -15.73 -33.44
C TRP A 340 20.17 -16.04 -32.52
N LEU A 341 21.35 -16.33 -33.07
CA LEU A 341 22.55 -16.57 -32.26
C LEU A 341 22.88 -15.37 -31.37
N ILE A 342 22.79 -14.16 -31.91
CA ILE A 342 23.00 -12.91 -31.15
C ILE A 342 21.94 -12.76 -30.06
N LEU A 343 20.66 -12.96 -30.39
CA LEU A 343 19.58 -12.88 -29.40
C LEU A 343 19.74 -13.90 -28.28
N VAL A 344 20.09 -15.15 -28.61
CA VAL A 344 20.34 -16.21 -27.62
C VAL A 344 21.48 -15.81 -26.68
N LEU A 345 22.59 -15.28 -27.21
CA LEU A 345 23.70 -14.79 -26.40
C LEU A 345 23.27 -13.62 -25.51
N LEU A 346 22.48 -12.68 -26.03
CA LEU A 346 21.97 -11.55 -25.26
C LEU A 346 21.02 -12.00 -24.14
N PHE A 347 20.10 -12.92 -24.41
CA PHE A 347 19.21 -13.47 -23.40
C PHE A 347 19.96 -14.30 -22.36
N ALA A 348 20.98 -15.07 -22.76
CA ALA A 348 21.82 -15.82 -21.84
C ALA A 348 22.63 -14.87 -20.93
N ALA A 349 23.21 -13.80 -21.49
CA ALA A 349 23.92 -12.78 -20.73
C ALA A 349 23.00 -12.04 -19.76
N ALA A 350 21.80 -11.65 -20.22
CA ALA A 350 20.80 -11.00 -19.37
C ALA A 350 20.30 -11.93 -18.25
N GLY A 351 20.06 -13.21 -18.57
CA GLY A 351 19.69 -14.23 -17.59
C GLY A 351 20.77 -14.46 -16.55
N TYR A 352 22.04 -14.53 -16.97
CA TYR A 352 23.19 -14.63 -16.07
C TYR A 352 23.33 -13.39 -15.18
N ALA A 353 23.23 -12.18 -15.74
CA ALA A 353 23.28 -10.94 -14.98
C ALA A 353 22.12 -10.85 -13.96
N GLY A 354 20.92 -11.27 -14.36
CA GLY A 354 19.76 -11.33 -13.46
C GLY A 354 19.93 -12.35 -12.33
N TYR A 355 20.51 -13.52 -12.63
CA TYR A 355 20.83 -14.55 -11.64
C TYR A 355 21.89 -14.06 -10.63
N GLU A 356 22.96 -13.43 -11.12
CA GLU A 356 24.00 -12.83 -10.27
C GLU A 356 23.43 -11.72 -9.39
N ALA A 357 22.62 -10.82 -9.96
CA ALA A 357 21.93 -9.79 -9.20
C ALA A 357 21.00 -10.38 -8.14
N LYS A 358 20.28 -11.46 -8.48
CA LYS A 358 19.42 -12.18 -7.54
C LYS A 358 20.22 -12.68 -6.34
N ILE A 359 21.31 -13.41 -6.56
CA ILE A 359 22.08 -14.03 -5.47
C ILE A 359 22.86 -13.00 -4.65
N ARG A 360 23.43 -11.98 -5.29
CA ARG A 360 24.33 -11.03 -4.61
C ARG A 360 23.63 -9.82 -4.01
N VAL A 361 22.48 -9.45 -4.55
CA VAL A 361 21.79 -8.20 -4.16
C VAL A 361 20.39 -8.50 -3.63
N ILE A 362 19.56 -9.20 -4.40
CA ILE A 362 18.14 -9.36 -4.07
C ILE A 362 17.93 -10.31 -2.88
N ASP A 363 18.49 -11.53 -2.93
CA ASP A 363 18.30 -12.55 -1.88
C ASP A 363 18.85 -12.05 -0.52
N PRO A 364 20.04 -11.41 -0.42
CA PRO A 364 20.51 -10.81 0.82
C PRO A 364 19.64 -9.67 1.32
N PHE A 365 19.14 -8.81 0.42
CA PHE A 365 18.25 -7.71 0.78
C PHE A 365 16.92 -8.22 1.35
N ILE A 366 16.29 -9.19 0.68
CA ILE A 366 15.04 -9.83 1.13
C ILE A 366 15.26 -10.56 2.47
N ALA A 367 16.41 -11.22 2.65
CA ALA A 367 16.76 -11.86 3.92
C ALA A 367 16.89 -10.84 5.06
N GLN A 368 17.50 -9.68 4.80
CA GLN A 368 17.61 -8.58 5.76
C GLN A 368 16.25 -7.99 6.13
N GLU A 369 15.35 -7.79 5.17
CA GLU A 369 13.97 -7.37 5.46
C GLU A 369 13.25 -8.38 6.36
N LYS A 370 13.41 -9.67 6.06
CA LYS A 370 12.79 -10.74 6.84
C LYS A 370 13.34 -10.79 8.26
N SER A 371 14.65 -10.69 8.47
CA SER A 371 15.25 -10.67 9.81
C SER A 371 14.83 -9.43 10.58
N ALA A 372 14.83 -8.24 9.95
CA ALA A 372 14.35 -7.01 10.58
C ALA A 372 12.88 -7.13 11.03
N SER A 373 12.02 -7.80 10.24
CA SER A 373 10.62 -8.04 10.61
C SER A 373 10.43 -9.07 11.73
N THR A 374 11.39 -9.97 11.93
CA THR A 374 11.31 -11.06 12.92
C THR A 374 11.89 -10.66 14.27
N GLU A 375 12.95 -9.83 14.29
CA GLU A 375 13.48 -9.22 15.52
C GLU A 375 12.54 -8.14 16.10
N GLU A 376 11.57 -7.65 15.31
CA GLU A 376 10.53 -6.69 15.73
C GLU A 376 9.22 -7.35 16.24
N LYS A 377 9.15 -8.68 16.29
CA LYS A 377 8.05 -9.44 16.91
C LYS A 377 8.48 -9.99 18.27
#